data_AF-A0AAV2KDP7-F1
#
_entry.id   AF-A0AAV2KDP7-F1
#
_cell.length_a   1.000
_cell.length_b   1.000
_cell.length_c   1.000
_cell.angle_alpha   90.00
_cell.angle_beta   90.00
_cell.angle_gamma   90.00
#
_symmetry.space_group_name_H-M   'P 1'
#
loop_
_entity.id
_entity.type
_entity.pdbx_description
1 polymer ?
#
loop_
_entity_poly.entity_id
_entity_poly.type
_entity_poly.pdbx_seq_one_letter_code
_entity_poly.pdbx_strand_id
1 'polypeptide(L)'
;MEGWMDGWMVGWLDGWMEGWMDGWMVGWLDGWRVRWMDGWMDGWMVGWMDGGLDGWMDGWMDGWLDGWMDGGLDGWMDGWMEGWKVGWMDGWLDGWMDGGLDGWMDGWMEGWKVG
;
A
#
# COMPACT_ATOMS: atom_id res chain seq x y z
N MET A 1 -51.25 62.21 25.55
CA MET A 1 -51.55 61.08 24.65
C MET A 1 -50.42 60.81 23.65
N GLU A 2 -49.32 61.56 23.66
CA GLU A 2 -48.28 61.45 22.62
C GLU A 2 -47.18 60.42 22.97
N GLY A 3 -46.73 60.35 24.23
CA GLY A 3 -45.63 59.45 24.62
C GLY A 3 -45.92 57.93 24.59
N TRP A 4 -47.18 57.50 24.47
CA TRP A 4 -47.52 56.07 24.39
C TRP A 4 -47.38 55.52 22.97
N MET A 5 -47.68 56.34 21.95
CA MET A 5 -47.48 55.95 20.55
C MET A 5 -46.00 55.94 20.19
N ASP A 6 -45.24 56.90 20.72
CA ASP A 6 -43.80 57.00 20.48
C ASP A 6 -43.03 55.83 21.12
N GLY A 7 -43.34 55.48 22.38
CA GLY A 7 -42.69 54.34 23.05
C GLY A 7 -43.01 52.99 22.41
N TRP A 8 -44.23 52.84 21.87
CA TRP A 8 -44.63 51.60 21.17
C TRP A 8 -43.97 51.47 19.80
N MET A 9 -43.89 52.56 19.02
CA MET A 9 -43.18 52.56 17.74
C MET A 9 -41.69 52.25 17.92
N VAL A 10 -41.04 52.89 18.90
CA VAL A 10 -39.60 52.70 19.14
C VAL A 10 -39.31 51.28 19.62
N GLY A 11 -40.05 50.76 20.60
CA GLY A 11 -39.84 49.40 21.10
C GLY A 11 -40.13 48.31 20.06
N TRP A 12 -41.10 48.53 19.17
CA TRP A 12 -41.40 47.60 18.07
C TRP A 12 -40.33 47.66 16.98
N LEU A 13 -39.84 48.85 16.61
CA LEU A 13 -38.78 48.99 15.62
C LEU A 13 -37.46 48.40 16.14
N ASP A 14 -37.07 48.69 17.38
CA ASP A 14 -35.83 48.17 17.99
C ASP A 14 -35.87 46.65 18.09
N GLY A 15 -36.94 46.09 18.68
CA GLY A 15 -37.04 44.64 18.87
C GLY A 15 -37.12 43.86 17.57
N TRP A 16 -37.75 44.42 16.53
CA TRP A 16 -37.80 43.81 15.21
C TRP A 16 -36.46 43.92 14.48
N MET A 17 -35.78 45.07 14.57
CA MET A 17 -34.50 45.29 13.91
C MET A 17 -33.37 44.49 14.56
N GLU A 18 -33.30 44.45 15.90
CA GLU A 18 -32.34 43.60 16.63
C GLU A 18 -32.63 42.12 16.40
N GLY A 19 -33.88 41.67 16.53
CA GLY A 19 -34.21 40.26 16.35
C GLY A 19 -33.97 39.76 14.92
N TRP A 20 -34.21 40.62 13.92
CA TRP A 20 -33.94 40.29 12.52
C TRP A 20 -32.45 40.35 12.19
N MET A 21 -31.72 41.37 12.66
CA MET A 21 -30.27 41.46 12.46
C MET A 21 -29.56 40.31 13.16
N ASP A 22 -29.84 40.03 14.43
CA ASP A 22 -29.17 38.96 15.17
C ASP A 22 -29.54 37.59 14.61
N GLY A 23 -30.83 37.33 14.38
CA GLY A 23 -31.28 36.04 13.87
C GLY A 23 -30.75 35.72 12.47
N TRP A 24 -30.76 36.71 11.57
CA TRP A 24 -30.25 36.53 10.21
C TRP A 24 -28.73 36.52 10.16
N MET A 25 -28.06 37.44 10.86
CA MET A 25 -26.61 37.54 10.84
C MET A 25 -25.97 36.33 11.51
N VAL A 26 -26.44 35.93 12.70
CA VAL A 26 -25.94 34.74 13.40
C VAL A 26 -26.32 33.47 12.65
N GLY A 27 -27.59 33.29 12.29
CA GLY A 27 -28.02 32.06 11.61
C GLY A 27 -27.34 31.83 10.26
N TRP A 28 -27.12 32.89 9.49
CA TRP A 28 -26.52 32.80 8.17
C TRP A 28 -24.99 32.70 8.22
N LEU A 29 -24.31 33.52 9.04
CA LEU A 29 -22.85 33.42 9.18
C LEU A 29 -22.44 32.13 9.86
N ASP A 30 -23.12 31.72 10.93
CA ASP A 30 -22.76 30.54 11.70
C ASP A 30 -23.10 29.28 10.89
N GLY A 31 -24.29 29.22 10.29
CA GLY A 31 -24.69 28.09 9.45
C GLY A 31 -23.85 27.93 8.19
N TRP A 32 -23.46 29.02 7.51
CA TRP A 32 -22.63 28.95 6.32
C TRP A 32 -21.17 28.65 6.65
N ARG A 33 -20.61 29.33 7.67
CA ARG A 33 -19.20 29.17 8.04
C ARG A 33 -18.93 27.78 8.61
N VAL A 34 -19.77 27.29 9.52
CA VAL A 34 -19.61 25.96 10.13
C VAL A 34 -19.77 24.88 9.06
N ARG A 35 -20.84 24.94 8.26
CA ARG A 35 -21.12 23.88 7.27
C ARG A 35 -20.11 23.85 6.13
N TRP A 36 -19.57 25.01 5.74
CA TRP A 36 -18.53 25.09 4.71
C TRP A 36 -17.16 24.71 5.24
N MET A 37 -16.75 25.18 6.44
CA MET A 37 -15.47 24.80 7.02
C MET A 37 -15.45 23.32 7.40
N ASP A 38 -16.47 22.80 8.08
CA ASP A 38 -16.50 21.40 8.52
C ASP A 38 -16.60 20.47 7.30
N GLY A 39 -17.49 20.74 6.36
CA GLY A 39 -17.63 19.90 5.17
C GLY A 39 -16.40 19.88 4.28
N TRP A 40 -15.68 21.01 4.17
CA TRP A 40 -14.45 21.09 3.39
C TRP A 40 -13.25 20.51 4.12
N MET A 41 -13.08 20.78 5.42
CA MET A 41 -12.02 20.16 6.22
C MET A 41 -12.20 18.66 6.33
N ASP A 42 -13.39 18.17 6.67
CA ASP A 42 -13.64 16.73 6.82
C ASP A 42 -13.50 16.01 5.47
N GLY A 43 -14.10 16.54 4.40
CA GLY A 43 -14.03 15.93 3.09
C GLY A 43 -12.60 15.89 2.52
N TRP A 44 -11.83 16.96 2.70
CA TRP A 44 -10.46 17.02 2.21
C TRP A 44 -9.48 16.23 3.10
N MET A 45 -9.62 16.32 4.42
CA MET A 45 -8.74 15.61 5.35
C MET A 45 -8.98 14.10 5.28
N VAL A 46 -10.24 13.65 5.29
CA VAL A 46 -10.57 12.22 5.15
C VAL A 46 -10.22 11.73 3.75
N GLY A 47 -10.66 12.43 2.69
CA GLY A 47 -10.40 11.97 1.32
C GLY A 47 -8.91 11.87 0.97
N TRP A 48 -8.08 12.77 1.52
CA TRP A 48 -6.66 12.80 1.23
C TRP A 48 -5.82 11.92 2.16
N MET A 49 -6.16 11.86 3.46
CA MET A 49 -5.47 10.97 4.40
C MET A 49 -5.85 9.51 4.16
N ASP A 50 -7.14 9.15 4.16
CA ASP A 50 -7.56 7.75 3.99
C ASP A 50 -7.25 7.26 2.58
N GLY A 51 -7.74 7.96 1.56
CA GLY A 51 -7.59 7.49 0.17
C GLY A 51 -6.16 7.53 -0.35
N GLY A 52 -5.35 8.48 0.14
CA GLY A 52 -3.97 8.67 -0.32
C GLY A 52 -2.97 7.80 0.42
N LEU A 53 -3.09 7.67 1.75
CA LEU A 53 -2.16 6.84 2.53
C LEU A 53 -2.48 5.37 2.39
N ASP A 54 -3.74 4.95 2.49
CA ASP A 54 -4.09 3.52 2.38
C ASP A 54 -3.78 3.01 0.97
N GLY A 55 -4.19 3.74 -0.07
CA GLY A 55 -3.92 3.32 -1.45
C GLY A 55 -2.43 3.24 -1.80
N TRP A 56 -1.61 4.11 -1.22
CA TRP A 56 -0.15 4.06 -1.40
C TRP A 56 0.49 2.94 -0.59
N MET A 57 0.04 2.75 0.65
CA MET A 57 0.59 1.76 1.56
C MET A 57 0.22 0.33 1.10
N ASP A 58 -1.03 0.09 0.71
CA ASP A 58 -1.49 -1.18 0.15
C ASP A 58 -0.77 -1.49 -1.16
N GLY A 59 -0.74 -0.55 -2.12
CA GLY A 59 -0.11 -0.78 -3.41
C GLY A 59 1.41 -0.99 -3.34
N TRP A 60 2.09 -0.33 -2.40
CA TRP A 60 3.52 -0.53 -2.18
C TRP A 60 3.80 -1.83 -1.44
N MET A 61 2.99 -2.17 -0.43
CA MET A 61 3.19 -3.37 0.37
C MET A 61 2.87 -4.63 -0.43
N ASP A 62 1.76 -4.66 -1.18
CA ASP A 62 1.39 -5.78 -2.05
C ASP A 62 2.41 -5.96 -3.18
N GLY A 63 2.76 -4.89 -3.89
CA GLY A 63 3.70 -4.98 -5.01
C GLY A 63 5.12 -5.36 -4.60
N TRP A 64 5.56 -4.95 -3.42
CA TRP A 64 6.88 -5.31 -2.89
C TRP A 64 6.89 -6.73 -2.31
N LEU A 65 5.82 -7.15 -1.62
CA LEU A 65 5.72 -8.49 -1.05
C LEU A 65 5.61 -9.55 -2.16
N ASP A 66 4.72 -9.36 -3.14
CA ASP A 66 4.57 -10.29 -4.28
C ASP A 66 5.85 -10.34 -5.11
N GLY A 67 6.42 -9.18 -5.45
CA GLY A 67 7.63 -9.13 -6.28
C GLY A 67 8.85 -9.76 -5.62
N TRP A 68 8.96 -9.65 -4.29
CA TRP A 68 10.08 -10.22 -3.54
C TRP A 68 9.87 -11.71 -3.20
N MET A 69 8.66 -12.11 -2.81
CA MET A 69 8.34 -13.50 -2.53
C MET A 69 8.34 -14.33 -3.81
N ASP A 70 7.51 -14.02 -4.80
CA ASP A 70 7.40 -14.85 -6.00
C ASP A 70 8.68 -14.75 -6.84
N GLY A 71 9.17 -13.54 -7.13
CA GLY A 71 10.34 -13.38 -7.98
C GLY A 71 11.65 -13.87 -7.34
N GLY A 72 11.79 -13.66 -6.03
CA GLY A 72 13.03 -13.93 -5.30
C GLY A 72 13.13 -15.37 -4.79
N LEU A 73 12.07 -15.90 -4.17
CA LEU A 73 12.10 -17.27 -3.65
C LEU A 73 11.99 -18.29 -4.76
N ASP A 74 11.07 -18.12 -5.73
CA ASP A 74 10.94 -19.11 -6.81
C ASP A 74 12.19 -19.11 -7.69
N GLY A 75 12.70 -17.93 -8.06
CA GLY A 75 13.92 -17.84 -8.85
C GLY A 75 15.15 -18.44 -8.16
N TRP A 76 15.28 -18.26 -6.84
CA TRP A 76 16.36 -18.85 -6.06
C TRP A 76 16.20 -20.36 -5.88
N MET A 77 14.97 -20.81 -5.60
CA MET A 77 14.65 -22.21 -5.34
C MET A 77 14.75 -23.05 -6.61
N ASP A 78 14.27 -22.53 -7.75
CA ASP A 78 14.41 -23.14 -9.07
C ASP A 78 15.86 -23.18 -9.51
N GLY A 79 16.58 -22.05 -9.43
CA GLY A 79 18.00 -21.99 -9.81
C GLY A 79 18.89 -22.91 -8.96
N TRP A 80 18.60 -23.01 -7.66
CA TRP A 80 19.32 -23.92 -6.77
C TRP A 80 18.97 -25.39 -7.02
N MET A 81 17.68 -25.71 -7.20
CA MET A 81 17.25 -27.08 -7.50
C MET A 81 17.75 -27.57 -8.86
N GLU A 82 17.65 -26.76 -9.91
CA GLU A 82 18.16 -27.11 -11.24
C GLU A 82 19.69 -27.22 -11.21
N GLY A 83 20.38 -26.23 -10.66
CA GLY A 83 21.84 -26.24 -10.59
C GLY A 83 22.39 -27.42 -9.78
N TRP A 84 21.74 -27.77 -8.66
CA TRP A 84 22.15 -28.91 -7.84
C TRP A 84 21.82 -30.24 -8.51
N LYS A 85 20.62 -30.42 -9.06
CA LYS A 85 20.24 -31.66 -9.74
C LYS A 85 21.08 -31.92 -10.98
N VAL A 86 21.24 -30.90 -11.84
CA VAL A 86 22.02 -31.01 -13.09
C VAL A 86 23.49 -31.20 -12.76
N GLY A 87 24.07 -30.35 -11.91
CA GLY A 87 25.49 -30.45 -11.56
C GLY A 87 25.85 -31.74 -10.83
N TRP A 88 24.96 -32.24 -9.96
CA TRP A 88 25.19 -33.52 -9.27
C TRP A 88 24.96 -34.73 -10.18
N MET A 89 23.89 -34.73 -11.00
CA MET A 89 23.67 -35.82 -11.95
C MET A 89 24.78 -35.87 -12.98
N ASP A 90 25.10 -34.76 -13.66
CA ASP A 90 26.10 -34.74 -14.72
C ASP A 90 27.48 -35.05 -14.14
N GLY A 91 27.87 -34.43 -13.02
CA GLY A 91 29.18 -34.67 -12.41
C GLY A 91 29.34 -36.09 -11.84
N TRP A 92 28.28 -36.69 -11.31
CA TRP A 92 28.31 -38.06 -10.81
C TRP A 92 28.27 -39.08 -11.95
N LEU A 93 27.46 -38.83 -12.98
CA LEU A 93 27.34 -39.70 -14.15
C LEU A 93 28.64 -39.71 -14.95
N ASP A 94 29.21 -38.54 -15.28
CA ASP A 94 30.49 -38.42 -15.98
C ASP A 94 31.63 -39.00 -15.14
N GLY A 95 31.70 -38.66 -13.85
CA GLY A 95 32.77 -39.17 -12.98
C GLY A 95 32.75 -40.68 -12.79
N TRP A 96 31.55 -41.29 -12.76
CA TRP A 96 31.40 -42.73 -12.61
C TRP A 96 31.54 -43.49 -13.93
N MET A 97 30.99 -42.96 -15.03
CA MET A 97 31.15 -43.56 -16.35
C MET A 97 32.59 -43.42 -16.84
N ASP A 98 33.13 -42.21 -16.95
CA ASP A 98 34.46 -42.02 -17.53
C ASP A 98 35.54 -42.51 -16.57
N GLY A 99 35.55 -42.02 -15.33
CA GLY A 99 36.61 -42.39 -14.37
C GLY A 99 36.57 -43.86 -13.94
N GLY A 100 35.38 -44.45 -13.85
CA GLY A 100 35.19 -45.83 -13.42
C GLY A 100 35.41 -46.86 -14.52
N LEU A 101 34.92 -46.60 -15.74
CA LEU A 101 35.15 -47.51 -16.87
C LEU A 101 36.58 -47.41 -17.37
N ASP A 102 37.14 -46.21 -17.51
CA ASP A 102 38.51 -46.05 -18.00
C ASP A 102 39.51 -46.65 -17.02
N GLY A 103 39.36 -46.38 -15.72
CA GLY A 103 40.23 -46.95 -14.69
C GLY A 103 40.14 -48.48 -14.60
N TRP A 104 38.97 -49.06 -14.85
CA TRP A 104 38.78 -50.51 -14.88
C TRP A 104 39.37 -51.14 -16.15
N MET A 105 39.15 -50.52 -17.32
CA MET A 105 39.71 -50.97 -18.59
C MET A 105 41.24 -50.90 -18.59
N ASP A 106 41.82 -49.81 -18.09
CA ASP A 106 43.27 -49.61 -18.00
C ASP A 106 43.90 -50.62 -17.05
N GLY A 107 43.32 -50.81 -15.85
CA GLY A 107 43.81 -51.80 -14.88
C GLY A 107 43.71 -53.24 -15.38
N TRP A 108 42.65 -53.58 -16.11
CA TRP A 108 42.47 -54.92 -16.69
C TRP A 108 43.44 -55.20 -17.85
N MET A 109 43.69 -54.21 -18.71
CA MET A 109 44.64 -54.29 -19.81
C MET A 109 46.10 -54.34 -19.34
N GLU A 110 46.45 -53.61 -18.28
CA GLU A 110 47.77 -53.68 -17.63
C GLU A 110 48.01 -55.05 -16.99
N GLY A 111 47.01 -55.59 -16.27
CA GLY A 111 47.10 -56.90 -15.62
C GLY A 111 47.30 -58.07 -16.59
N TRP A 112 46.72 -57.98 -17.80
CA TRP A 112 46.89 -58.99 -18.85
C TRP A 112 48.27 -58.94 -19.54
N LYS A 113 48.93 -57.79 -19.55
CA LYS A 113 50.27 -57.62 -20.14
C LYS A 113 51.40 -58.04 -19.20
N VAL A 114 51.14 -58.14 -17.90
CA VAL A 114 52.12 -58.46 -16.86
C VAL A 114 51.99 -59.91 -16.36
N GLY A 115 50.97 -60.66 -16.83
CA GLY A 115 50.78 -62.09 -16.57
C GLY A 115 51.44 -63.01 -17.59
#